data_AF-A0A497JGS9-F1
#
_entry.id   AF-A0A497JGS9-F1
#
_cell.length_a   1.000
_cell.length_b   1.000
_cell.length_c   1.000
_cell.angle_alpha   90.00
_cell.angle_beta   90.00
_cell.angle_gamma   90.00
#
_symmetry.space_group_name_H-M   'P 1'
#
loop_
_entity.id
_entity.type
_entity.pdbx_description
1 polymer ?
#
loop_
_entity_poly.entity_id
_entity_poly.type
_entity_poly.pdbx_seq_one_letter_code
_entity_poly.pdbx_strand_id
1 'polypeptide(L)'
;MIAILLYMIFIEPREKRIYALIVMIYSGIFGLIVLQSKKALFPALTGLFGISTLVISMKKKANIPEQSLNEEIEPFPRGIILGTLAGIFSGLFPRVGSSQSAMVMQNFIRKREKSKEEETKEFLVALGGVNTVDAIYAFLALYLIGKPRSGASIAVEKILQYLSYRDFLYILGIILSSSFLAVLITLRLSRFLIQYEKISLLTLFFLLAMILFFSGERGLLIAFVASSIGIFAQLSGVKKSNCMAVLIIPTILYFLP
;
A
#
# COMPACT_ATOMS: atom_id res chain seq x y z
N MET A 1 11.36 -14.34 6.01
CA MET A 1 10.30 -13.50 6.64
C MET A 1 10.69 -13.01 8.03
N ILE A 2 11.27 -13.85 8.90
CA ILE A 2 11.81 -13.40 10.20
C ILE A 2 12.86 -12.29 10.00
N ALA A 3 13.77 -12.44 9.04
CA ALA A 3 14.73 -11.39 8.68
C ALA A 3 14.06 -10.05 8.27
N ILE A 4 12.88 -10.09 7.64
CA ILE A 4 12.13 -8.88 7.27
C ILE A 4 11.57 -8.20 8.52
N LEU A 5 11.00 -8.96 9.46
CA LEU A 5 10.53 -8.41 10.75
C LEU A 5 11.69 -7.77 11.52
N LEU A 6 12.83 -8.45 11.61
CA LEU A 6 14.02 -7.89 12.27
C LEU A 6 14.48 -6.62 11.57
N TYR A 7 14.58 -6.64 10.24
CA TYR A 7 14.96 -5.46 9.45
C TYR A 7 14.01 -4.27 9.68
N MET A 8 12.71 -4.51 9.74
CA MET A 8 11.68 -3.50 10.01
C MET A 8 11.81 -2.88 11.40
N ILE A 9 12.33 -3.60 12.40
CA ILE A 9 12.66 -3.03 13.71
C ILE A 9 13.98 -2.25 13.66
N PHE A 10 15.02 -2.81 13.02
CA PHE A 10 16.35 -2.20 13.02
C PHE A 10 16.44 -0.88 12.26
N ILE A 11 15.61 -0.71 11.22
CA ILE A 11 15.50 0.53 10.44
C ILE A 11 14.85 1.68 11.21
N GLU A 12 14.14 1.38 12.29
CA GLU A 12 13.58 2.42 13.16
C GLU A 12 14.68 3.03 14.04
N PRO A 13 14.59 4.35 14.33
CA PRO A 13 15.46 5.01 15.31
C PRO A 13 15.47 4.24 16.62
N ARG A 14 16.61 4.18 17.32
CA ARG A 14 16.78 3.36 18.55
C ARG A 14 15.68 3.61 19.58
N GLU A 15 15.31 4.86 19.79
CA GLU A 15 14.26 5.30 20.72
C GLU A 15 12.86 4.78 20.34
N LYS A 16 12.64 4.50 19.06
CA LYS A 16 11.35 4.08 18.51
C LYS A 16 11.19 2.57 18.34
N ARG A 17 12.27 1.80 18.52
CA ARG A 17 12.27 0.35 18.32
C ARG A 17 11.30 -0.38 19.23
N ILE A 18 11.16 0.08 20.48
CA ILE A 18 10.17 -0.46 21.43
C ILE A 18 8.75 -0.27 20.90
N TYR A 19 8.41 0.94 20.45
CA TYR A 19 7.09 1.19 19.85
C TYR A 19 6.85 0.37 18.59
N ALA A 20 7.88 0.18 17.75
CA ALA A 20 7.78 -0.65 16.56
C ALA A 20 7.49 -2.11 16.92
N LEU A 21 8.20 -2.64 17.93
CA LEU A 21 7.98 -3.99 18.45
C LEU A 21 6.58 -4.15 19.05
N ILE A 22 6.10 -3.18 19.83
CA ILE A 22 4.74 -3.16 20.39
C ILE A 22 3.69 -3.19 19.26
N VAL A 23 3.83 -2.33 18.24
CA VAL A 23 2.95 -2.32 17.07
C VAL A 23 2.96 -3.66 16.34
N MET A 24 4.13 -4.25 16.15
CA MET A 24 4.27 -5.54 15.47
C MET A 24 3.60 -6.67 16.26
N ILE A 25 3.76 -6.71 17.59
CA ILE A 25 3.12 -7.70 18.45
C ILE A 25 1.59 -7.54 18.40
N TYR A 26 1.07 -6.34 18.64
CA TYR A 26 -0.39 -6.12 18.60
C TYR A 26 -0.97 -6.42 17.23
N SER A 27 -0.32 -5.96 16.16
CA SER A 27 -0.79 -6.22 14.80
C SER A 27 -0.70 -7.70 14.45
N GLY A 28 0.35 -8.41 14.88
CA GLY A 28 0.51 -9.84 14.68
C GLY A 28 -0.53 -10.69 15.40
N ILE A 29 -0.75 -10.43 16.69
CA ILE A 29 -1.79 -11.09 17.48
C ILE A 29 -3.17 -10.82 16.88
N PHE A 30 -3.44 -9.56 16.53
CA PHE A 30 -4.67 -9.20 15.83
C PHE A 30 -4.85 -10.02 14.54
N GLY A 31 -3.80 -10.14 13.73
CA GLY A 31 -3.77 -10.95 12.52
C GLY A 31 -4.07 -12.43 12.78
N LEU A 32 -3.49 -13.03 13.82
CA LEU A 32 -3.72 -14.43 14.20
C LEU A 32 -5.20 -14.70 14.53
N ILE A 33 -5.86 -13.73 15.18
CA ILE A 33 -7.25 -13.84 15.56
C ILE A 33 -8.17 -13.65 14.34
N VAL A 34 -7.97 -12.58 13.58
CA VAL A 34 -8.96 -12.17 12.56
C VAL A 34 -8.81 -12.89 11.21
N LEU A 35 -7.59 -13.28 10.82
CA LEU A 35 -7.34 -13.88 9.50
C LEU A 35 -7.84 -15.32 9.36
N GLN A 36 -8.41 -15.90 10.42
CA GLN A 36 -9.17 -17.14 10.33
C GLN A 36 -10.41 -16.98 9.43
N SER A 37 -10.95 -15.76 9.31
CA SER A 37 -12.06 -15.43 8.42
C SER A 37 -11.59 -14.75 7.14
N LYS A 38 -11.95 -15.30 5.98
CA LYS A 38 -11.66 -14.69 4.66
C LYS A 38 -12.26 -13.28 4.50
N LYS A 39 -13.35 -12.97 5.22
CA LYS A 39 -14.01 -11.66 5.18
C LYS A 39 -13.30 -10.61 6.04
N ALA A 40 -12.37 -11.00 6.91
CA ALA A 40 -11.69 -10.08 7.83
C ALA A 40 -10.58 -9.25 7.16
N LEU A 41 -10.06 -9.68 6.01
CA LEU A 41 -8.91 -9.05 5.37
C LEU A 41 -9.19 -7.59 4.98
N PHE A 42 -10.35 -7.33 4.38
CA PHE A 42 -10.76 -5.99 3.97
C PHE A 42 -10.88 -5.02 5.15
N PRO A 43 -11.69 -5.28 6.20
CA PRO A 43 -11.79 -4.38 7.35
C PRO A 43 -10.47 -4.25 8.13
N ALA A 44 -9.68 -5.32 8.25
CA ALA A 44 -8.40 -5.28 8.97
C ALA A 44 -7.39 -4.34 8.28
N LEU A 45 -7.18 -4.51 6.96
CA LEU A 45 -6.25 -3.67 6.22
C LEU A 45 -6.77 -2.23 6.07
N THR A 46 -8.06 -2.06 5.80
CA THR A 46 -8.70 -0.74 5.73
C THR A 46 -8.61 -0.01 7.06
N GLY A 47 -8.78 -0.69 8.19
CA GLY A 47 -8.60 -0.10 9.51
C GLY A 47 -7.15 0.31 9.79
N LEU A 48 -6.20 -0.63 9.64
CA LEU A 48 -4.78 -0.43 9.96
C LEU A 48 -4.15 0.68 9.12
N PHE A 49 -4.49 0.77 7.83
CA PHE A 49 -3.83 1.69 6.89
C PHE A 49 -4.72 2.81 6.37
N GLY A 50 -6.00 2.56 6.09
CA GLY A 50 -6.91 3.54 5.50
C GLY A 50 -7.50 4.49 6.54
N ILE A 51 -8.39 3.97 7.38
CA ILE A 51 -9.14 4.72 8.40
C ILE A 51 -8.19 5.42 9.37
N SER A 52 -7.17 4.72 9.86
CA SER A 52 -6.17 5.31 10.75
C SER A 52 -5.47 6.53 10.13
N THR A 53 -5.20 6.52 8.83
CA THR A 53 -4.63 7.65 8.10
C THR A 53 -5.62 8.79 7.99
N LEU A 54 -6.84 8.50 7.53
CA LEU A 54 -7.89 9.50 7.35
C LEU A 54 -8.18 10.25 8.65
N VAL A 55 -8.28 9.54 9.78
CA VAL A 55 -8.52 10.15 11.10
C VAL A 55 -7.40 11.11 11.50
N ILE A 56 -6.14 10.73 11.29
CA ILE A 56 -4.99 11.59 11.62
C ILE A 56 -4.87 12.76 10.64
N SER A 57 -5.14 12.51 9.37
CA SER A 57 -5.19 13.48 8.29
C SER A 57 -6.23 14.57 8.55
N MET A 58 -7.42 14.22 9.03
CA MET A 58 -8.46 15.20 9.38
C MET A 58 -8.10 16.05 10.60
N LYS A 59 -7.32 15.51 11.55
CA LYS A 59 -6.84 16.29 12.71
C LYS A 59 -5.77 17.31 12.32
N LYS A 60 -4.96 16.99 11.32
CA LYS A 60 -3.94 17.90 10.78
C LYS A 60 -4.60 18.76 9.70
N LYS A 61 -5.12 19.93 10.08
CA LYS A 61 -5.64 20.92 9.11
C LYS A 61 -4.61 21.14 8.00
N ALA A 62 -4.86 20.56 6.83
CA ALA A 62 -3.94 20.61 5.71
C ALA A 62 -4.13 21.94 5.00
N ASN A 63 -3.07 22.75 4.91
CA ASN A 63 -3.06 23.91 4.05
C ASN A 63 -2.71 23.42 2.64
N ILE A 64 -3.68 23.50 1.72
CA ILE A 64 -3.48 23.10 0.33
C ILE A 64 -2.75 24.25 -0.38
N PRO A 65 -1.52 24.04 -0.90
CA PRO A 65 -0.83 25.08 -1.64
C PRO A 65 -1.56 25.39 -2.96
N GLU A 66 -1.39 26.61 -3.46
CA GLU A 66 -1.95 27.01 -4.76
C GLU A 66 -1.43 26.07 -5.87
N GLN A 67 -2.35 25.55 -6.68
CA GLN A 67 -2.03 24.66 -7.80
C GLN A 67 -1.72 25.52 -9.04
N SER A 68 -0.50 25.41 -9.58
CA SER A 68 -0.13 26.08 -10.83
C SER A 68 -0.15 25.10 -12.01
N LEU A 69 -0.64 25.56 -13.16
CA LEU A 69 -0.73 24.74 -14.39
C LEU A 69 0.56 24.77 -15.23
N ASN A 70 1.53 25.59 -14.84
CA ASN A 70 2.76 25.83 -15.56
C ASN A 70 3.96 25.07 -14.96
N GLU A 71 3.71 23.96 -14.26
CA GLU A 71 4.80 23.10 -13.80
C GLU A 71 5.36 22.29 -14.97
N GLU A 72 6.66 22.43 -15.19
CA GLU A 72 7.40 21.56 -16.09
C GLU A 72 7.43 20.13 -15.53
N ILE A 73 7.34 19.14 -16.42
CA ILE A 73 7.48 17.74 -16.01
C ILE A 73 8.96 17.51 -15.69
N GLU A 74 9.30 17.59 -14.42
CA GLU A 74 10.65 17.26 -13.95
C GLU A 74 10.92 15.75 -14.09
N PRO A 75 11.97 15.34 -14.82
CA PRO A 75 12.32 13.94 -14.92
C PRO A 75 13.01 13.49 -13.63
N PHE A 76 12.45 12.47 -12.98
CA PHE A 76 13.08 11.76 -11.86
C PHE A 76 13.60 10.38 -12.32
N PRO A 77 14.65 10.30 -13.16
CA PRO A 77 15.10 9.05 -13.78
C PRO A 77 15.51 8.01 -12.75
N ARG A 78 16.14 8.46 -11.65
CA ARG A 78 16.51 7.60 -10.54
C ARG A 78 15.26 7.03 -9.87
N GLY A 79 14.26 7.86 -9.56
CA GLY A 79 12.95 7.40 -9.08
C GLY A 79 12.32 6.34 -10.00
N ILE A 80 12.37 6.54 -11.32
CA ILE A 80 11.86 5.58 -12.33
C ILE A 80 12.60 4.25 -12.25
N ILE A 81 13.94 4.26 -12.31
CA ILE A 81 14.78 3.05 -12.28
C ILE A 81 14.58 2.29 -10.97
N LEU A 82 14.68 3.02 -9.86
CA LEU A 82 14.52 2.50 -8.53
C LEU A 82 13.11 1.89 -8.34
N GLY A 83 12.06 2.63 -8.71
CA GLY A 83 10.68 2.15 -8.65
C GLY A 83 10.47 0.87 -9.47
N THR A 84 11.06 0.80 -10.66
CA THR A 84 10.98 -0.38 -11.53
C THR A 84 11.66 -1.59 -10.89
N LEU A 85 12.89 -1.44 -10.39
CA LEU A 85 13.63 -2.52 -9.73
C LEU A 85 12.92 -2.98 -8.44
N ALA A 86 12.39 -2.06 -7.65
CA ALA A 86 11.61 -2.36 -6.45
C ALA A 86 10.29 -3.08 -6.78
N GLY A 87 9.64 -2.73 -7.88
CA GLY A 87 8.46 -3.43 -8.39
C GLY A 87 8.79 -4.86 -8.82
N ILE A 88 9.90 -5.05 -9.54
CA ILE A 88 10.40 -6.40 -9.90
C ILE A 88 10.68 -7.21 -8.63
N PHE A 89 11.35 -6.61 -7.65
CA PHE A 89 11.62 -7.26 -6.37
C PHE A 89 10.32 -7.65 -5.64
N SER A 90 9.33 -6.76 -5.57
CA SER A 90 7.99 -7.05 -5.03
C SER A 90 7.34 -8.24 -5.76
N GLY A 91 7.38 -8.19 -7.10
CA GLY A 91 6.76 -9.19 -7.96
C GLY A 91 7.43 -10.56 -7.91
N LEU A 92 8.74 -10.65 -7.67
CA LEU A 92 9.47 -11.90 -7.59
C LEU A 92 9.24 -12.61 -6.25
N PHE A 93 9.39 -11.89 -5.13
CA PHE A 93 9.35 -12.49 -3.80
C PHE A 93 7.91 -12.64 -3.30
N PRO A 94 7.41 -13.87 -3.11
CA PRO A 94 6.09 -14.07 -2.54
C PRO A 94 6.01 -13.34 -1.19
N ARG A 95 4.99 -12.48 -1.03
CA ARG A 95 4.65 -11.75 0.22
C ARG A 95 5.45 -10.48 0.49
N VAL A 96 6.40 -10.10 -0.36
CA VAL A 96 6.90 -8.72 -0.38
C VAL A 96 5.92 -7.92 -1.24
N GLY A 97 5.31 -6.89 -0.66
CA GLY A 97 4.38 -6.02 -1.39
C GLY A 97 5.00 -4.67 -1.72
N SER A 98 4.31 -3.91 -2.56
CA SER A 98 4.70 -2.57 -3.00
C SER A 98 5.09 -1.62 -1.86
N SER A 99 4.38 -1.69 -0.73
CA SER A 99 4.68 -0.89 0.48
C SER A 99 6.05 -1.19 1.10
N GLN A 100 6.47 -2.45 1.14
CA GLN A 100 7.77 -2.85 1.68
C GLN A 100 8.89 -2.48 0.70
N SER A 101 8.65 -2.69 -0.59
CA SER A 101 9.59 -2.28 -1.64
C SER A 101 9.77 -0.75 -1.67
N ALA A 102 8.69 0.01 -1.52
CA ALA A 102 8.75 1.48 -1.41
C ALA A 102 9.50 1.93 -0.16
N MET A 103 9.33 1.26 0.98
CA MET A 103 10.07 1.57 2.22
C MET A 103 11.57 1.34 2.08
N VAL A 104 11.98 0.20 1.49
CA VAL A 104 13.38 -0.05 1.17
C VAL A 104 13.89 1.06 0.26
N MET A 105 13.08 1.46 -0.71
CA MET A 105 13.47 2.47 -1.68
C MET A 105 13.66 3.86 -1.11
N GLN A 106 12.82 4.26 -0.16
CA GLN A 106 12.90 5.56 0.49
C GLN A 106 14.29 5.82 1.08
N ASN A 107 14.97 4.77 1.58
CA ASN A 107 16.33 4.91 2.10
C ASN A 107 17.36 5.23 1.02
N PHE A 108 17.17 4.70 -0.19
CA PHE A 108 18.06 4.98 -1.32
C PHE A 108 17.78 6.37 -1.90
N ILE A 109 16.52 6.80 -1.94
CA ILE A 109 16.13 8.12 -2.44
C ILE A 109 16.66 9.24 -1.54
N ARG A 110 16.57 9.06 -0.22
CA ARG A 110 16.97 10.05 0.78
C ARG A 110 18.44 10.46 0.63
N LYS A 111 18.70 11.72 0.31
CA LYS A 111 20.06 12.29 0.11
C LYS A 111 20.16 13.63 0.83
N ARG A 112 21.30 13.89 1.48
CA ARG A 112 21.53 15.12 2.26
C ARG A 112 21.43 16.41 1.45
N GLU A 113 21.65 16.35 0.14
CA GLU A 113 21.70 17.52 -0.75
C GLU A 113 20.34 17.89 -1.37
N LYS A 114 19.33 17.02 -1.29
CA LYS A 114 18.02 17.29 -1.90
C LYS A 114 17.09 18.06 -0.97
N SER A 115 16.28 18.94 -1.56
CA SER A 115 15.14 19.52 -0.84
C SER A 115 14.15 18.42 -0.44
N LYS A 116 13.47 18.60 0.68
CA LYS A 116 12.45 17.64 1.15
C LYS A 116 11.31 17.46 0.14
N GLU A 117 11.04 18.50 -0.65
CA GLU A 117 10.05 18.47 -1.71
C GLU A 117 10.49 17.56 -2.86
N GLU A 118 11.72 17.71 -3.36
CA GLU A 118 12.28 16.83 -4.39
C GLU A 118 12.35 15.37 -3.93
N GLU A 119 12.74 15.11 -2.69
CA GLU A 119 12.73 13.76 -2.12
C GLU A 119 11.31 13.16 -2.16
N THR A 120 10.30 13.98 -1.90
CA THR A 120 8.89 13.57 -1.92
C THR A 120 8.42 13.31 -3.35
N LYS A 121 8.72 14.21 -4.29
CA LYS A 121 8.40 14.04 -5.72
C LYS A 121 9.06 12.77 -6.29
N GLU A 122 10.35 12.57 -6.03
CA GLU A 122 11.08 11.38 -6.48
C GLU A 122 10.53 10.08 -5.86
N PHE A 123 10.16 10.11 -4.57
CA PHE A 123 9.51 8.98 -3.91
C PHE A 123 8.15 8.64 -4.53
N LEU A 124 7.35 9.65 -4.89
CA LEU A 124 6.06 9.45 -5.58
C LEU A 124 6.25 8.82 -6.96
N VAL A 125 7.24 9.27 -7.73
CA VAL A 125 7.58 8.67 -9.03
C VAL A 125 8.00 7.21 -8.86
N ALA A 126 8.85 6.91 -7.88
CA ALA A 126 9.25 5.54 -7.59
C ALA A 126 8.05 4.66 -7.18
N LEU A 127 7.15 5.18 -6.34
CA LEU A 127 5.94 4.46 -5.91
C LEU A 127 5.00 4.14 -7.08
N GLY A 128 4.84 5.08 -8.02
CA GLY A 128 4.09 4.85 -9.26
C GLY A 128 4.70 3.72 -10.10
N GLY A 129 6.03 3.71 -10.24
CA GLY A 129 6.77 2.63 -10.90
C GLY A 129 6.58 1.28 -10.22
N VAL A 130 6.71 1.22 -8.89
CA VAL A 130 6.49 -0.02 -8.11
C VAL A 130 5.09 -0.57 -8.35
N ASN A 131 4.05 0.26 -8.25
CA ASN A 131 2.67 -0.18 -8.40
C ASN A 131 2.34 -0.65 -9.82
N THR A 132 2.89 0.02 -10.84
CA THR A 132 2.69 -0.37 -12.25
C THR A 132 3.33 -1.72 -12.53
N VAL A 133 4.57 -1.92 -12.08
CA VAL A 133 5.27 -3.20 -12.24
C VAL A 133 4.62 -4.30 -11.42
N ASP A 134 4.14 -4.01 -10.20
CA ASP A 134 3.41 -4.97 -9.35
C ASP A 134 2.11 -5.46 -10.03
N ALA A 135 1.38 -4.56 -10.70
CA ALA A 135 0.20 -4.92 -11.49
C ALA A 135 0.56 -5.84 -12.67
N ILE A 136 1.60 -5.51 -13.44
CA ILE A 136 2.07 -6.35 -14.55
C ILE A 136 2.49 -7.73 -14.02
N TYR A 137 3.28 -7.77 -12.94
CA TYR A 137 3.73 -9.03 -12.33
C TYR A 137 2.59 -9.87 -11.78
N ALA A 138 1.53 -9.26 -11.25
CA ALA A 138 0.38 -9.99 -10.73
C ALA A 138 -0.32 -10.82 -11.81
N PHE A 139 -0.35 -10.33 -13.05
CA PHE A 139 -0.90 -11.05 -14.21
C PHE A 139 0.13 -11.92 -14.92
N LEU A 140 1.41 -11.51 -14.94
CA LEU A 140 2.50 -12.34 -15.46
C LEU A 140 2.69 -13.61 -14.63
N ALA A 141 2.59 -13.51 -13.30
CA ALA A 141 2.61 -14.66 -12.41
C ALA A 141 1.39 -15.56 -12.59
N LEU A 142 0.21 -14.98 -12.85
CA LEU A 142 -0.97 -15.76 -13.18
C LEU A 142 -0.79 -16.51 -14.50
N TYR A 143 -0.23 -15.86 -15.53
CA TYR A 143 0.07 -16.45 -16.82
C TYR A 143 1.09 -17.59 -16.74
N LEU A 144 2.26 -17.35 -16.13
CA LEU A 144 3.39 -18.28 -16.15
C LEU A 144 3.29 -19.35 -15.07
N ILE A 145 2.81 -19.00 -13.87
CA ILE A 145 2.85 -19.85 -12.67
C ILE A 145 1.45 -20.40 -12.35
N GLY A 146 0.38 -19.82 -12.89
CA GLY A 146 -1.00 -20.20 -12.53
C GLY A 146 -1.33 -19.87 -11.08
N LYS A 147 -0.66 -18.88 -10.49
CA LYS A 147 -0.86 -18.46 -9.09
C LYS A 147 -1.17 -16.97 -9.05
N PRO A 148 -2.40 -16.56 -8.64
CA PRO A 148 -2.73 -15.15 -8.54
C PRO A 148 -1.94 -14.48 -7.41
N ARG A 149 -1.65 -13.19 -7.58
CA ARG A 149 -0.89 -12.39 -6.60
C ARG A 149 -1.57 -11.08 -6.19
N SER A 150 -2.70 -10.73 -6.80
CA SER A 150 -3.50 -9.56 -6.43
C SER A 150 -4.99 -9.91 -6.46
N GLY A 151 -5.83 -9.10 -5.81
CA GLY A 151 -7.29 -9.29 -5.87
C GLY A 151 -7.84 -9.26 -7.30
N ALA A 152 -7.26 -8.42 -8.16
CA ALA A 152 -7.63 -8.34 -9.57
C ALA A 152 -7.24 -9.63 -10.32
N SER A 153 -6.05 -10.18 -10.10
CA SER A 153 -5.66 -11.43 -10.76
C SER A 153 -6.41 -12.65 -10.23
N ILE A 154 -6.83 -12.67 -8.96
CA ILE A 154 -7.77 -13.68 -8.43
C ILE A 154 -9.12 -13.60 -9.17
N ALA A 155 -9.63 -12.40 -9.44
CA ALA A 155 -10.90 -12.24 -10.15
C ALA A 155 -10.79 -12.76 -11.60
N VAL A 156 -9.72 -12.41 -12.30
CA VAL A 156 -9.47 -12.89 -13.67
C VAL A 156 -9.27 -14.40 -13.71
N GLU A 157 -8.52 -14.99 -12.77
CA GLU A 157 -8.36 -16.44 -12.64
C GLU A 157 -9.73 -17.13 -12.53
N LYS A 158 -10.66 -16.60 -11.72
CA LYS A 158 -11.99 -17.17 -11.55
C LYS A 158 -12.87 -17.07 -12.79
N ILE A 159 -12.69 -16.01 -13.59
CA ILE A 159 -13.50 -15.75 -14.79
C ILE A 159 -12.98 -16.58 -15.97
N LEU A 160 -11.67 -16.54 -16.23
CA LEU A 160 -11.07 -17.14 -17.42
C LEU A 160 -10.64 -18.59 -17.20
N GLN A 161 -10.35 -19.00 -15.95
CA GLN A 161 -9.83 -20.32 -15.54
C GLN A 161 -8.45 -20.69 -16.11
N TYR A 162 -8.20 -20.36 -17.38
CA TYR A 162 -6.92 -20.47 -18.07
C TYR A 162 -6.61 -19.15 -18.78
N LEU A 163 -5.37 -18.68 -18.66
CA LEU A 163 -4.92 -17.43 -19.27
C LEU A 163 -3.99 -17.75 -20.45
N SER A 164 -4.43 -17.48 -21.68
CA SER A 164 -3.57 -17.67 -22.86
C SER A 164 -2.58 -16.51 -23.02
N TYR A 165 -1.57 -16.70 -23.89
CA TYR A 165 -0.64 -15.63 -24.25
C TYR A 165 -1.35 -14.40 -24.83
N ARG A 166 -2.43 -14.60 -25.62
CA ARG A 166 -3.22 -13.49 -26.18
C ARG A 166 -3.94 -12.72 -25.07
N ASP A 167 -4.55 -13.42 -24.12
CA ASP A 167 -5.25 -12.79 -22.99
C ASP A 167 -4.28 -11.98 -22.12
N PHE A 168 -3.08 -12.53 -21.89
CA PHE A 168 -2.02 -11.80 -21.18
C PHE A 168 -1.62 -10.51 -21.92
N LEU A 169 -1.42 -10.56 -23.24
CA LEU A 169 -1.12 -9.36 -24.03
C LEU A 169 -2.26 -8.33 -24.00
N TYR A 170 -3.52 -8.78 -24.05
CA TYR A 170 -4.66 -7.88 -23.91
C TYR A 170 -4.69 -7.20 -22.54
N ILE A 171 -4.50 -7.96 -21.46
CA ILE A 171 -4.44 -7.41 -20.10
C ILE A 171 -3.26 -6.42 -19.97
N LEU A 172 -2.11 -6.74 -20.52
CA LEU A 172 -0.95 -5.85 -20.52
C LEU A 172 -1.25 -4.53 -21.25
N GLY A 173 -1.92 -4.61 -22.40
CA GLY A 173 -2.42 -3.43 -23.11
C GLY A 173 -3.36 -2.58 -22.24
N ILE A 174 -4.32 -3.22 -21.56
CA ILE A 174 -5.25 -2.54 -20.64
C ILE A 174 -4.51 -1.86 -19.48
N ILE A 175 -3.51 -2.52 -18.88
CA ILE A 175 -2.71 -1.95 -17.78
C ILE A 175 -1.98 -0.69 -18.25
N LEU A 176 -1.34 -0.72 -19.42
CA LEU A 176 -0.59 0.42 -19.96
C LEU A 176 -1.53 1.57 -20.35
N SER A 177 -2.62 1.27 -21.06
CA SER A 177 -3.61 2.27 -21.46
C SER A 177 -4.32 2.90 -20.26
N SER A 178 -4.71 2.10 -19.26
CA SER A 178 -5.35 2.61 -18.04
C SER A 178 -4.39 3.47 -17.21
N SER A 179 -3.12 3.08 -17.10
CA SER A 179 -2.09 3.88 -16.42
C SER A 179 -1.88 5.23 -17.11
N PHE A 180 -1.82 5.24 -18.44
CA PHE A 180 -1.73 6.48 -19.21
C PHE A 180 -2.96 7.39 -19.04
N LEU A 181 -4.16 6.82 -19.17
CA LEU A 181 -5.41 7.56 -18.96
C LEU A 181 -5.53 8.09 -17.53
N ALA A 182 -5.08 7.33 -16.53
CA ALA A 182 -5.09 7.74 -15.13
C ALA A 182 -4.24 9.01 -14.92
N VAL A 183 -3.08 9.13 -15.58
CA VAL A 183 -2.25 10.34 -15.53
C VAL A 183 -3.02 11.55 -16.08
N LEU A 184 -3.65 11.43 -17.25
CA LEU A 184 -4.42 12.52 -17.86
C LEU A 184 -5.60 12.97 -16.98
N ILE A 185 -6.33 12.01 -16.42
CA ILE A 185 -7.45 12.27 -15.52
C ILE A 185 -6.96 12.93 -14.24
N THR A 186 -5.83 12.48 -13.67
CA THR A 186 -5.25 13.05 -12.46
C THR A 186 -4.82 14.49 -12.67
N LEU A 187 -4.17 14.82 -13.79
CA LEU A 187 -3.79 16.20 -14.14
C LEU A 187 -4.99 17.13 -14.39
N ARG A 188 -6.14 16.58 -14.78
CA ARG A 188 -7.38 17.35 -14.92
C ARG A 188 -8.07 17.54 -13.56
N LEU A 189 -8.04 16.52 -12.70
CA LEU A 189 -8.64 16.54 -11.37
C LEU A 189 -7.85 17.38 -10.37
N SER A 190 -6.52 17.44 -10.48
CA SER A 190 -5.66 18.25 -9.61
C SER A 190 -6.02 19.74 -9.62
N ARG A 191 -6.70 20.19 -10.68
CA ARG A 191 -7.22 21.57 -10.84
C ARG A 191 -8.34 21.92 -9.87
N PHE A 192 -9.06 20.91 -9.36
CA PHE A 192 -10.11 21.15 -8.39
C PHE A 192 -9.51 21.22 -7.00
N LEU A 193 -9.50 22.41 -6.40
CA LEU A 193 -9.15 22.61 -5.01
C LEU A 193 -10.27 22.02 -4.13
N ILE A 194 -10.17 20.74 -3.82
CA ILE A 194 -11.12 20.08 -2.96
C ILE A 194 -10.61 20.16 -1.52
N GLN A 195 -11.46 20.66 -0.61
CA GLN A 195 -11.16 20.67 0.81
C GLN A 195 -10.85 19.25 1.31
N TYR A 196 -9.61 19.03 1.72
CA TYR A 196 -9.07 17.72 2.09
C TYR A 196 -9.88 17.03 3.21
N GLU A 197 -10.42 17.82 4.15
CA GLU A 197 -11.28 17.33 5.23
C GLU A 197 -12.57 16.69 4.70
N LYS A 198 -13.24 17.33 3.72
CA LYS A 198 -14.49 16.81 3.14
C LYS A 198 -14.27 15.51 2.38
N ILE A 199 -13.18 15.40 1.59
CA ILE A 199 -12.83 14.14 0.91
C ILE A 199 -12.52 13.06 1.92
N SER A 200 -11.77 13.39 2.96
CA SER A 200 -11.37 12.41 3.97
C SER A 200 -12.59 11.87 4.71
N LEU A 201 -13.55 12.74 5.07
CA LEU A 201 -14.81 12.35 5.70
C LEU A 201 -15.68 11.50 4.76
N LEU A 202 -15.83 11.91 3.48
CA LEU A 202 -16.59 11.15 2.49
C LEU A 202 -15.98 9.76 2.27
N THR A 203 -14.66 9.69 2.14
CA THR A 203 -13.93 8.43 1.97
C THR A 203 -14.07 7.54 3.19
N LEU A 204 -14.02 8.11 4.40
CA LEU A 204 -14.23 7.38 5.64
C LEU A 204 -15.64 6.75 5.67
N PHE A 205 -16.68 7.53 5.38
CA PHE A 205 -18.05 7.03 5.35
C PHE A 205 -18.24 5.94 4.28
N PHE A 206 -17.71 6.17 3.08
CA PHE A 206 -17.73 5.18 2.01
C PHE A 206 -17.04 3.87 2.41
N LEU A 207 -15.86 3.94 3.04
CA LEU A 207 -15.15 2.75 3.52
C LEU A 207 -15.94 2.01 4.61
N LEU A 208 -16.56 2.73 5.55
CA LEU A 208 -17.39 2.10 6.59
C LEU A 208 -18.63 1.42 5.98
N ALA A 209 -19.27 2.05 4.99
CA ALA A 209 -20.38 1.44 4.26
C ALA A 209 -19.96 0.19 3.49
N MET A 210 -18.80 0.21 2.81
CA MET A 210 -18.24 -0.97 2.14
C MET A 210 -17.88 -2.08 3.13
N ILE A 211 -17.33 -1.74 4.30
CA ILE A 211 -17.02 -2.72 5.34
C ILE A 211 -18.30 -3.39 5.84
N LEU A 212 -19.35 -2.60 6.10
CA LEU A 212 -20.64 -3.13 6.52
C LEU A 212 -21.25 -4.03 5.43
N PHE A 213 -21.18 -3.62 4.17
CA PHE A 213 -21.72 -4.38 3.04
C PHE A 213 -21.01 -5.74 2.83
N PHE A 214 -19.67 -5.75 2.80
CA PHE A 214 -18.92 -6.99 2.50
C PHE A 214 -18.65 -7.87 3.73
N SER A 215 -18.50 -7.27 4.91
CA SER A 215 -18.02 -7.96 6.12
C SER A 215 -19.02 -7.94 7.28
N GLY A 216 -20.14 -7.22 7.14
CA GLY A 216 -21.16 -7.07 8.19
C GLY A 216 -20.68 -6.26 9.39
N GLU A 217 -21.48 -6.26 10.45
CA GLU A 217 -21.21 -5.53 11.69
C GLU A 217 -19.90 -5.98 12.37
N ARG A 218 -19.58 -7.28 12.30
CA ARG A 218 -18.30 -7.82 12.79
C ARG A 218 -17.11 -7.18 12.06
N GLY A 219 -17.27 -6.83 10.79
CA GLY A 219 -16.25 -6.10 10.03
C GLY A 219 -15.98 -4.71 10.61
N LEU A 220 -16.99 -4.00 11.12
CA LEU A 220 -16.80 -2.70 11.75
C LEU A 220 -15.98 -2.82 13.04
N LEU A 221 -16.22 -3.86 13.85
CA LEU A 221 -15.42 -4.13 15.05
C LEU A 221 -13.95 -4.42 14.70
N ILE A 222 -13.72 -5.25 13.67
CA ILE A 222 -12.36 -5.53 13.16
C ILE A 222 -11.69 -4.23 12.70
N ALA A 223 -12.40 -3.41 11.93
CA ALA A 223 -11.89 -2.14 11.43
C ALA A 223 -11.59 -1.14 12.55
N PHE A 224 -12.39 -1.13 13.61
CA PHE A 224 -12.18 -0.29 14.79
C PHE A 224 -10.90 -0.66 15.55
N VAL A 225 -10.70 -1.95 15.85
CA VAL A 225 -9.48 -2.44 16.52
C VAL A 225 -8.25 -2.20 15.64
N ALA A 226 -8.35 -2.54 14.35
CA ALA A 226 -7.32 -2.28 13.35
C ALA A 226 -6.97 -0.79 13.28
N SER A 227 -7.96 0.10 13.26
CA SER A 227 -7.74 1.54 13.23
C SER A 227 -7.03 2.04 14.48
N SER A 228 -7.37 1.51 15.65
CA SER A 228 -6.72 1.84 16.91
C SER A 228 -5.22 1.50 16.88
N ILE A 229 -4.87 0.30 16.39
CA ILE A 229 -3.46 -0.11 16.21
C ILE A 229 -2.76 0.81 15.20
N GLY A 230 -3.41 1.09 14.06
CA GLY A 230 -2.85 1.95 13.02
C GLY A 230 -2.66 3.41 13.46
N ILE A 231 -3.55 3.94 14.29
CA ILE A 231 -3.44 5.29 14.90
C ILE A 231 -2.29 5.29 15.89
N PHE A 232 -2.19 4.28 16.75
CA PHE A 232 -1.10 4.15 17.71
C PHE A 232 0.28 4.12 17.02
N ALA A 233 0.40 3.36 15.92
CA ALA A 233 1.64 3.32 15.14
C ALA A 233 2.05 4.70 14.61
N GLN A 234 1.09 5.47 14.09
CA GLN A 234 1.35 6.82 13.57
C GLN A 234 1.69 7.82 14.67
N LEU A 235 0.98 7.79 15.79
CA LEU A 235 1.23 8.69 16.92
C LEU A 235 2.58 8.40 17.60
N SER A 236 2.99 7.14 17.65
CA SER A 236 4.32 6.72 18.14
C SER A 236 5.45 7.08 17.16
N GLY A 237 5.11 7.58 15.97
CA GLY A 237 6.08 8.02 14.97
C GLY A 237 6.90 6.89 14.35
N VAL A 238 6.42 5.65 14.41
CA VAL A 238 6.99 4.49 13.72
C VAL A 238 6.39 4.34 12.32
N LYS A 239 7.11 3.70 11.40
CA LYS A 239 6.62 3.46 10.05
C LYS A 239 5.41 2.51 10.08
N LYS A 240 4.40 2.81 9.26
CA LYS A 240 3.18 1.99 9.13
C LYS A 240 3.46 0.58 8.62
N SER A 241 4.56 0.37 7.91
CA SER A 241 4.99 -0.95 7.47
C SER A 241 5.02 -1.95 8.63
N ASN A 242 5.34 -1.52 9.86
CA ASN A 242 5.28 -2.36 11.08
C ASN A 242 3.90 -2.99 11.33
N CYS A 243 2.81 -2.34 10.88
CA CYS A 243 1.47 -2.91 10.94
C CYS A 243 1.30 -4.12 10.00
N MET A 244 2.14 -4.31 8.97
CA MET A 244 2.10 -5.51 8.11
C MET A 244 2.47 -6.80 8.85
N ALA A 245 2.94 -6.71 10.09
CA ALA A 245 3.03 -7.85 10.99
C ALA A 245 1.69 -8.62 11.10
N VAL A 246 0.54 -7.97 10.86
CA VAL A 246 -0.79 -8.61 10.74
C VAL A 246 -0.81 -9.76 9.74
N LEU A 247 -0.06 -9.67 8.65
CA LEU A 247 0.04 -10.74 7.66
C LEU A 247 1.28 -11.60 7.91
N ILE A 248 2.41 -10.97 8.23
CA ILE A 248 3.72 -11.65 8.29
C ILE A 248 3.76 -12.66 9.44
N ILE A 249 3.28 -12.32 10.63
CA ILE A 249 3.36 -13.20 11.81
C ILE A 249 2.49 -14.45 11.64
N PRO A 250 1.18 -14.35 11.29
CA PRO A 250 0.37 -15.54 11.02
C PRO A 250 0.95 -16.41 9.91
N THR A 251 1.53 -15.78 8.89
CA THR A 251 2.16 -16.51 7.79
C THR A 251 3.42 -17.25 8.25
N ILE A 252 4.27 -16.64 9.07
CA ILE A 252 5.44 -17.35 9.62
C ILE A 252 4.96 -18.57 10.38
N LEU A 253 4.02 -18.40 11.31
CA LEU A 253 3.52 -19.51 12.14
C LEU A 253 2.83 -20.61 11.34
N TYR A 254 2.21 -20.28 10.20
CA TYR A 254 1.62 -21.29 9.32
C TYR A 254 2.67 -22.10 8.53
N PHE A 255 3.81 -21.50 8.18
CA PHE A 255 4.83 -22.12 7.32
C PHE A 255 6.10 -22.56 8.06
N LEU A 256 6.23 -22.25 9.35
CA LEU A 256 7.28 -22.75 10.22
C LEU A 256 6.69 -23.99 10.95
N PRO A 257 6.85 -25.21 10.43
CA PRO A 257 6.62 -26.42 11.21
C PRO A 257 7.62 -26.53 12.37
#